data_AF-A0A2V9XPF1-F1
#
_entry.id   AF-A0A2V9XPF1-F1
#
_cell.length_a   1.000
_cell.length_b   1.000
_cell.length_c   1.000
_cell.angle_alpha   90.00
_cell.angle_beta   90.00
_cell.angle_gamma   90.00
#
_symmetry.space_group_name_H-M   'P 1'
#
loop_
_entity.id
_entity.type
_entity.pdbx_description
1 polymer ?
#
loop_
_entity_poly.entity_id
_entity_poly.type
_entity_poly.pdbx_seq_one_letter_code
_entity_poly.pdbx_strand_id
1 'polypeptide(L)'
;MNSSDDQLKVGLFGIGLEAYWEQFAGLRDRLVGFTDQVSGKLESSRVKVVNLGLVDTPEKSFAAGHEFRKADVDLIFLHVTTYALSSTVLPAVRRARVPVIILNLSPAPAIDYERFNRLGDRTKMTGEWLAFCQACPVPEIANVFNRCRIPFFQVTGTLDDDPVAWAEISDWVEAARVAHAMEHNRLGVMGHYYGGMLDIYSDLTQQCSCFGGHIEILEVEELAALRRDVSEADANRKVTEFRAAFDVQPDCSEQEL
;
A
#
# COMPACT_ATOMS: atom_id res chain seq x y z
N MET A 1 -4.07 0.95 22.11
CA MET A 1 -3.43 1.88 21.15
C MET A 1 -4.52 2.75 20.55
N ASN A 2 -4.31 4.06 20.47
CA ASN A 2 -5.23 4.95 19.78
C ASN A 2 -5.23 4.57 18.29
N SER A 3 -6.38 4.20 17.76
CA SER A 3 -6.60 3.72 16.38
C SER A 3 -6.23 4.73 15.27
N SER A 4 -5.78 5.95 15.60
CA SER A 4 -5.51 6.99 14.61
C SER A 4 -4.10 6.97 14.02
N ASP A 5 -3.14 6.28 14.63
CA ASP A 5 -1.74 6.22 14.17
C ASP A 5 -1.43 4.99 13.28
N ASP A 6 -2.42 4.12 13.05
CA ASP A 6 -2.25 2.81 12.39
C ASP A 6 -2.76 2.81 10.92
N GLN A 7 -2.78 4.00 10.30
CA GLN A 7 -3.24 4.16 8.92
C GLN A 7 -2.12 3.75 7.96
N LEU A 8 -2.42 2.82 7.05
CA LEU A 8 -1.49 2.41 5.98
C LEU A 8 -1.07 3.64 5.18
N LYS A 9 0.23 3.83 4.96
CA LYS A 9 0.73 4.92 4.12
C LYS A 9 1.20 4.37 2.78
N VAL A 10 0.56 4.80 1.71
CA VAL A 10 0.97 4.44 0.35
C VAL A 10 1.61 5.63 -0.33
N GLY A 11 2.78 5.44 -0.92
CA GLY A 11 3.41 6.43 -1.78
C GLY A 11 2.74 6.44 -3.14
N LEU A 12 2.50 7.61 -3.72
CA LEU A 12 2.03 7.76 -5.09
C LEU A 12 2.85 8.82 -5.80
N PHE A 13 3.29 8.51 -7.02
CA PHE A 13 3.80 9.52 -7.95
C PHE A 13 3.51 9.12 -9.38
N GLY A 14 3.24 10.12 -10.21
CA GLY A 14 3.22 9.97 -11.66
C GLY A 14 4.61 10.22 -12.25
N ILE A 15 4.91 9.63 -13.41
CA ILE A 15 6.15 9.91 -14.14
C ILE A 15 5.90 10.80 -15.35
N GLY A 16 6.81 11.74 -15.61
CA GLY A 16 6.80 12.62 -16.78
C GLY A 16 8.20 12.85 -17.34
N LEU A 17 8.30 13.70 -18.36
CA LEU A 17 9.58 14.14 -18.91
C LEU A 17 9.54 15.64 -19.15
N GLU A 18 10.38 16.40 -18.44
CA GLU A 18 10.37 17.87 -18.44
C GLU A 18 10.45 18.49 -19.85
N ALA A 19 11.23 17.86 -20.74
CA ALA A 19 11.38 18.31 -22.12
C ALA A 19 10.05 18.40 -22.90
N TYR A 20 9.01 17.68 -22.47
CA TYR A 20 7.69 17.69 -23.12
C TYR A 20 6.88 18.95 -22.83
N TRP A 21 7.15 19.67 -21.75
CA TRP A 21 6.26 20.74 -21.28
C TRP A 21 6.22 21.96 -22.21
N GLU A 22 7.36 22.32 -22.79
CA GLU A 22 7.42 23.40 -23.78
C GLU A 22 6.93 22.97 -25.16
N GLN A 23 6.95 21.66 -25.46
CA GLN A 23 6.62 21.10 -26.77
C GLN A 23 5.12 20.81 -26.93
N PHE A 24 4.45 20.39 -25.85
CA PHE A 24 3.08 19.87 -25.90
C PHE A 24 2.19 20.58 -24.89
N ALA A 25 1.58 21.67 -25.34
CA ALA A 25 0.68 22.49 -24.52
C ALA A 25 -0.45 21.65 -23.90
N GLY A 26 -0.65 21.81 -22.59
CA GLY A 26 -1.71 21.13 -21.82
C GLY A 26 -1.43 19.67 -21.45
N LEU A 27 -0.35 19.06 -21.96
CA LEU A 27 -0.01 17.66 -21.61
C LEU A 27 0.26 17.52 -20.11
N ARG A 28 1.13 18.36 -19.56
CA ARG A 28 1.50 18.32 -18.12
C ARG A 28 0.29 18.32 -17.20
N ASP A 29 -0.63 19.26 -17.42
CA ASP A 29 -1.81 19.43 -16.55
C ASP A 29 -2.73 18.20 -16.63
N ARG A 30 -2.85 17.60 -17.82
CA ARG A 30 -3.60 16.35 -18.01
C ARG A 30 -2.97 15.18 -17.24
N LEU A 31 -1.65 15.03 -17.30
CA LEU A 31 -0.92 13.97 -16.58
C LEU A 31 -0.96 14.14 -15.06
N VAL A 32 -0.91 15.39 -14.58
CA VAL A 32 -1.14 15.73 -13.16
C VAL A 32 -2.55 15.34 -12.76
N GLY A 33 -3.56 15.70 -13.55
CA GLY A 33 -4.95 15.32 -13.29
C GLY A 33 -5.16 13.80 -13.20
N PHE A 34 -4.50 13.02 -14.05
CA PHE A 34 -4.55 11.55 -13.95
C PHE A 34 -3.94 11.03 -12.66
N THR A 35 -2.82 11.62 -12.21
CA THR A 35 -2.19 11.26 -10.92
C THR A 35 -3.09 11.61 -9.74
N ASP A 36 -3.71 12.79 -9.76
CA ASP A 36 -4.62 13.24 -8.70
C ASP A 36 -5.89 12.37 -8.63
N GLN A 37 -6.38 11.91 -9.78
CA GLN A 37 -7.49 10.98 -9.86
C GLN A 37 -7.15 9.62 -9.22
N VAL A 38 -5.95 9.08 -9.49
CA VAL A 38 -5.47 7.87 -8.81
C VAL A 38 -5.37 8.10 -7.30
N SER A 39 -4.83 9.25 -6.88
CA SER A 39 -4.74 9.62 -5.46
C SER A 39 -6.12 9.60 -4.79
N GLY A 40 -7.13 10.22 -5.42
CA GLY A 40 -8.48 10.27 -4.88
C GLY A 40 -9.18 8.92 -4.81
N LYS A 41 -8.87 7.99 -5.72
CA LYS A 41 -9.40 6.61 -5.70
C LYS A 41 -8.72 5.73 -4.66
N LEU A 42 -7.45 5.98 -4.32
CA LEU A 42 -6.69 5.24 -3.31
C LEU A 42 -6.96 5.72 -1.87
N GLU A 43 -7.18 7.02 -1.69
CA GLU A 43 -7.40 7.63 -0.37
C GLU A 43 -8.68 7.07 0.29
N SER A 44 -8.59 6.71 1.57
CA SER A 44 -9.74 6.24 2.34
C SER A 44 -9.54 6.47 3.83
N SER A 45 -10.54 6.15 4.65
CA SER A 45 -10.40 6.22 6.11
C SER A 45 -9.30 5.31 6.69
N ARG A 46 -8.78 4.35 5.91
CA ARG A 46 -7.75 3.39 6.31
C ARG A 46 -6.43 3.52 5.56
N VAL A 47 -6.38 4.37 4.54
CA VAL A 47 -5.22 4.53 3.65
C VAL A 47 -4.93 6.01 3.47
N LYS A 48 -3.70 6.40 3.79
CA LYS A 48 -3.18 7.75 3.56
C LYS A 48 -2.26 7.74 2.35
N VAL A 49 -2.58 8.54 1.35
CA VAL A 49 -1.75 8.66 0.14
C VAL A 49 -0.73 9.78 0.31
N VAL A 50 0.54 9.43 0.26
CA VAL A 50 1.65 10.37 0.12
C VAL A 50 1.83 10.65 -1.37
N ASN A 51 0.99 11.53 -1.92
CA ASN A 51 1.02 11.92 -3.32
C ASN A 51 2.12 12.99 -3.55
N LEU A 52 3.17 12.62 -4.28
CA LEU A 52 4.28 13.52 -4.65
C LEU A 52 4.11 14.13 -6.04
N GLY A 53 2.95 13.93 -6.66
CA GLY A 53 2.61 14.47 -7.96
C GLY A 53 3.46 13.87 -9.08
N LEU A 54 3.78 14.71 -10.07
CA LEU A 54 4.53 14.31 -11.25
C LEU A 54 6.05 14.47 -11.03
N VAL A 55 6.78 13.35 -11.14
CA VAL A 55 8.24 13.30 -11.16
C VAL A 55 8.72 13.28 -12.60
N ASP A 56 9.31 14.38 -13.04
CA ASP A 56 9.67 14.63 -14.45
C ASP A 56 11.15 15.02 -14.65
N THR A 57 11.93 15.06 -13.56
CA THR A 57 13.36 15.39 -13.53
C THR A 57 14.11 14.47 -12.55
N PRO A 58 15.42 14.28 -12.74
CA PRO A 58 16.25 13.54 -11.79
C PRO A 58 16.19 14.13 -10.37
N GLU A 59 16.22 15.46 -10.24
CA GLU A 59 16.20 16.18 -8.96
C GLU A 59 14.92 15.88 -8.18
N LYS A 60 13.76 15.95 -8.85
CA LYS A 60 12.48 15.55 -8.25
C LYS A 60 12.45 14.07 -7.89
N SER A 61 13.10 13.21 -8.69
CA SER A 61 13.20 11.79 -8.38
C SER A 61 13.96 11.53 -7.08
N PHE A 62 15.10 12.20 -6.89
CA PHE A 62 15.84 12.12 -5.62
C PHE A 62 15.01 12.65 -4.46
N ALA A 63 14.38 13.81 -4.61
CA ALA A 63 13.51 14.38 -3.58
C ALA A 63 12.36 13.43 -3.21
N ALA A 64 11.72 12.82 -4.20
CA ALA A 64 10.65 11.86 -3.98
C ALA A 64 11.11 10.64 -3.17
N GLY A 65 12.29 10.09 -3.49
CA GLY A 65 12.84 8.98 -2.71
C GLY A 65 13.22 9.35 -1.27
N HIS A 66 13.54 10.62 -1.01
CA HIS A 66 13.72 11.12 0.36
C HIS A 66 12.38 11.25 1.10
N GLU A 67 11.37 11.83 0.46
CA GLU A 67 10.07 12.03 1.08
C GLU A 67 9.34 10.70 1.33
N PHE A 68 9.36 9.74 0.40
CA PHE A 68 8.79 8.41 0.65
C PHE A 68 9.44 7.71 1.84
N ARG A 69 10.77 7.76 1.95
CA ARG A 69 11.48 7.17 3.09
C ARG A 69 11.16 7.88 4.40
N LYS A 70 11.02 9.21 4.38
CA LYS A 70 10.71 10.01 5.57
C LYS A 70 9.27 9.82 6.03
N ALA A 71 8.35 9.68 5.08
CA ALA A 71 6.94 9.43 5.36
C ALA A 71 6.69 8.00 5.89
N ASP A 72 7.65 7.10 5.69
CA ASP A 72 7.60 5.70 6.10
C ASP A 72 6.42 5.00 5.41
N VAL A 73 6.45 5.02 4.08
CA VAL A 73 5.42 4.37 3.25
C VAL A 73 5.64 2.87 3.18
N ASP A 74 4.58 2.10 3.20
CA ASP A 74 4.58 0.62 3.18
C ASP A 74 4.56 0.03 1.76
N LEU A 75 4.08 0.81 0.79
CA LEU A 75 3.92 0.44 -0.61
C LEU A 75 4.04 1.69 -1.49
N ILE A 76 4.58 1.56 -2.71
CA ILE A 76 4.62 2.67 -3.67
C ILE A 76 3.84 2.30 -4.94
N PHE A 77 2.88 3.15 -5.30
CA PHE A 77 2.26 3.18 -6.62
C PHE A 77 3.04 4.13 -7.54
N LEU A 78 3.62 3.57 -8.59
CA LEU A 78 4.24 4.31 -9.69
C LEU A 78 3.21 4.41 -10.82
N HIS A 79 2.64 5.59 -11.01
CA HIS A 79 1.72 5.83 -12.12
C HIS A 79 2.49 6.21 -13.39
N VAL A 80 2.44 5.31 -14.37
CA VAL A 80 3.07 5.56 -15.67
C VAL A 80 2.13 6.45 -16.46
N THR A 81 2.31 7.77 -16.43
CA THR A 81 1.36 8.70 -17.09
C THR A 81 1.72 9.00 -18.56
N THR A 82 3.01 8.90 -18.90
CA THR A 82 3.56 9.11 -20.24
C THR A 82 4.90 8.38 -20.38
N TYR A 83 5.55 8.52 -21.54
CA TYR A 83 6.91 8.01 -21.74
C TYR A 83 7.91 8.84 -20.91
N ALA A 84 8.67 8.18 -20.05
CA ALA A 84 9.68 8.80 -19.20
C ALA A 84 10.91 7.90 -19.09
N LEU A 85 12.04 8.50 -18.72
CA LEU A 85 13.32 7.82 -18.64
C LEU A 85 13.45 7.08 -17.30
N SER A 86 13.99 5.86 -17.31
CA SER A 86 14.26 5.10 -16.08
C SER A 86 15.16 5.85 -15.06
N SER A 87 15.98 6.81 -15.52
CA SER A 87 16.81 7.68 -14.68
C SER A 87 16.01 8.65 -13.80
N THR A 88 14.78 9.02 -14.18
CA THR A 88 13.88 9.84 -13.36
C THR A 88 12.96 8.99 -12.48
N VAL A 89 13.04 7.66 -12.57
CA VAL A 89 12.20 6.72 -11.81
C VAL A 89 12.98 6.01 -10.70
N LEU A 90 14.18 5.50 -11.02
CA LEU A 90 14.94 4.67 -10.09
C LEU A 90 15.27 5.37 -8.75
N PRO A 91 15.73 6.64 -8.71
CA PRO A 91 16.02 7.32 -7.44
C PRO A 91 14.80 7.46 -6.52
N ALA A 92 13.60 7.62 -7.08
CA ALA A 92 12.36 7.80 -6.34
C ALA A 92 11.98 6.58 -5.50
N VAL A 93 12.27 5.36 -5.97
CA VAL A 93 11.80 4.13 -5.30
C VAL A 93 12.86 3.41 -4.49
N ARG A 94 14.16 3.55 -4.85
CA ARG A 94 15.24 2.71 -4.31
C ARG A 94 15.45 2.84 -2.80
N ARG A 95 15.15 4.01 -2.22
CA ARG A 95 15.48 4.31 -0.81
C ARG A 95 14.41 3.88 0.18
N ALA A 96 13.15 3.80 -0.25
CA ALA A 96 12.03 3.40 0.62
C ALA A 96 12.09 1.91 0.96
N ARG A 97 12.67 1.08 0.07
CA ARG A 97 12.82 -0.38 0.24
C ARG A 97 11.49 -1.12 0.44
N VAL A 98 10.42 -0.60 -0.16
CA VAL A 98 9.11 -1.23 -0.20
C VAL A 98 8.79 -1.70 -1.62
N PRO A 99 7.85 -2.66 -1.80
CA PRO A 99 7.41 -3.08 -3.11
C PRO A 99 6.85 -1.91 -3.94
N VAL A 100 7.00 -1.99 -5.26
CA VAL A 100 6.50 -0.98 -6.20
C VAL A 100 5.42 -1.60 -7.09
N ILE A 101 4.24 -1.00 -7.13
CA ILE A 101 3.16 -1.36 -8.05
C ILE A 101 3.17 -0.37 -9.21
N ILE A 102 3.51 -0.87 -10.39
CA ILE A 102 3.49 -0.12 -11.64
C ILE A 102 2.04 -0.07 -12.14
N LEU A 103 1.47 1.13 -12.17
CA LEU A 103 0.14 1.36 -12.74
C LEU A 103 0.30 1.71 -14.22
N ASN A 104 0.06 0.70 -15.07
CA ASN A 104 0.00 0.83 -16.53
C ASN A 104 -1.46 1.08 -16.95
N LEU A 105 -1.96 2.27 -16.61
CA LEU A 105 -3.36 2.64 -16.81
C LEU A 105 -3.49 3.61 -18.00
N SER A 106 -4.17 3.19 -19.05
CA SER A 106 -4.53 4.08 -20.16
C SER A 106 -5.70 4.98 -19.75
N PRO A 107 -5.76 6.26 -20.16
CA PRO A 107 -6.88 7.13 -19.78
C PRO A 107 -8.22 6.72 -20.40
N ALA A 108 -8.20 5.92 -21.47
CA ALA A 108 -9.39 5.34 -22.08
C ALA A 108 -9.04 4.01 -22.79
N PRO A 109 -10.02 3.18 -23.19
CA PRO A 109 -9.77 1.90 -23.86
C PRO A 109 -9.00 2.01 -25.17
N ALA A 110 -9.13 3.14 -25.88
CA ALA A 110 -8.40 3.45 -27.10
C ALA A 110 -8.32 4.97 -27.32
N ILE A 111 -7.38 5.39 -28.17
CA ILE A 111 -7.39 6.73 -28.75
C ILE A 111 -8.61 6.85 -29.68
N ASP A 112 -9.34 7.95 -29.59
CA ASP A 112 -10.32 8.34 -30.62
C ASP A 112 -9.57 8.74 -31.89
N TYR A 113 -9.33 7.75 -32.76
CA TYR A 113 -8.56 7.94 -33.98
C TYR A 113 -9.24 8.88 -34.97
N GLU A 114 -10.57 8.99 -34.95
CA GLU A 114 -11.25 9.95 -35.82
C GLU A 114 -10.95 11.38 -35.39
N ARG A 115 -11.09 11.69 -34.10
CA ARG A 115 -10.71 13.01 -33.55
C ARG A 115 -9.23 13.28 -33.72
N PHE A 116 -8.40 12.28 -33.42
CA PHE A 116 -6.94 12.35 -33.55
C PHE A 116 -6.51 12.70 -34.99
N ASN A 117 -7.06 12.02 -35.99
CA ASN A 117 -6.73 12.27 -37.40
C ASN A 117 -7.22 13.63 -37.91
N ARG A 118 -8.26 14.20 -37.29
CA ARG A 118 -8.77 15.55 -37.59
C ARG A 118 -7.92 16.68 -37.00
N LEU A 119 -6.95 16.40 -36.10
CA LEU A 119 -6.14 17.44 -35.46
C LEU A 119 -5.28 18.24 -36.47
N GLY A 120 -4.87 17.61 -37.58
CA GLY A 120 -4.15 18.28 -38.69
C GLY A 120 -2.77 18.85 -38.34
N ASP A 121 -2.27 18.64 -37.12
CA ASP A 121 -1.05 19.21 -36.57
C ASP A 121 -0.26 18.10 -35.86
N ARG A 122 0.93 17.79 -36.39
CA ARG A 122 1.76 16.69 -35.88
C ARG A 122 2.16 16.90 -34.43
N THR A 123 2.41 18.14 -33.99
CA THR A 123 2.79 18.42 -32.60
C THR A 123 1.63 18.10 -31.66
N LYS A 124 0.40 18.51 -32.03
CA LYS A 124 -0.80 18.19 -31.25
C LYS A 124 -1.10 16.69 -31.25
N MET A 125 -0.92 16.03 -32.39
CA MET A 125 -1.07 14.57 -32.49
C MET A 125 -0.07 13.84 -31.59
N THR A 126 1.21 14.23 -31.58
CA THR A 126 2.20 13.64 -30.67
C THR A 126 1.85 13.90 -29.21
N GLY A 127 1.40 15.11 -28.85
CA GLY A 127 0.93 15.41 -27.49
C GLY A 127 -0.25 14.53 -27.06
N GLU A 128 -1.24 14.31 -27.94
CA GLU A 128 -2.35 13.40 -27.65
C GLU A 128 -1.87 11.96 -27.49
N TRP A 129 -0.96 11.49 -28.36
CA TRP A 129 -0.39 10.15 -28.25
C TRP A 129 0.43 9.95 -26.97
N LEU A 130 1.18 10.96 -26.54
CA LEU A 130 1.97 10.91 -25.31
C LEU A 130 1.10 10.73 -24.05
N ALA A 131 -0.17 11.14 -24.09
CA ALA A 131 -1.13 10.88 -23.02
C ALA A 131 -1.70 9.44 -23.04
N PHE A 132 -1.36 8.61 -24.03
CA PHE A 132 -1.82 7.22 -24.22
C PHE A 132 -0.67 6.20 -24.36
N CYS A 133 0.57 6.60 -24.07
CA CYS A 133 1.76 5.77 -24.29
C CYS A 133 2.28 5.07 -23.02
N GLN A 134 1.42 4.84 -22.02
CA GLN A 134 1.79 4.29 -20.71
C GLN A 134 2.50 2.94 -20.80
N ALA A 135 2.07 2.08 -21.72
CA ALA A 135 2.66 0.76 -21.89
C ALA A 135 4.11 0.80 -22.42
N CYS A 136 4.51 1.89 -23.08
CA CYS A 136 5.79 1.99 -23.77
C CYS A 136 7.02 1.95 -22.83
N PRO A 137 7.10 2.74 -21.74
CA PRO A 137 8.26 2.71 -20.84
C PRO A 137 8.25 1.56 -19.84
N VAL A 138 7.14 0.82 -19.68
CA VAL A 138 7.01 -0.23 -18.66
C VAL A 138 8.10 -1.30 -18.75
N PRO A 139 8.46 -1.86 -19.92
CA PRO A 139 9.56 -2.83 -20.02
C PRO A 139 10.93 -2.25 -19.62
N GLU A 140 11.18 -0.97 -19.90
CA GLU A 140 12.41 -0.28 -19.51
C GLU A 140 12.48 -0.14 -17.97
N ILE A 141 11.38 0.30 -17.35
CA ILE A 141 11.24 0.43 -15.90
C ILE A 141 11.41 -0.94 -15.21
N ALA A 142 10.73 -1.97 -15.71
CA ALA A 142 10.84 -3.34 -15.23
C ALA A 142 12.30 -3.85 -15.32
N ASN A 143 12.99 -3.58 -16.43
CA ASN A 143 14.39 -3.96 -16.59
C ASN A 143 15.31 -3.28 -15.56
N VAL A 144 15.15 -1.99 -15.28
CA VAL A 144 15.97 -1.32 -14.27
C VAL A 144 15.66 -1.84 -12.85
N PHE A 145 14.39 -2.09 -12.52
CA PHE A 145 14.00 -2.65 -11.23
C PHE A 145 14.56 -4.06 -11.01
N ASN A 146 14.49 -4.93 -12.01
CA ASN A 146 15.12 -6.25 -11.98
C ASN A 146 16.63 -6.16 -11.71
N ARG A 147 17.34 -5.30 -12.45
CA ARG A 147 18.79 -5.10 -12.28
C ARG A 147 19.16 -4.54 -10.91
N CYS A 148 18.26 -3.77 -10.30
CA CYS A 148 18.43 -3.20 -8.96
C CYS A 148 17.83 -4.06 -7.84
N ARG A 149 17.26 -5.23 -8.14
CA ARG A 149 16.57 -6.13 -7.19
C ARG A 149 15.47 -5.42 -6.39
N ILE A 150 14.73 -4.55 -7.06
CA ILE A 150 13.55 -3.88 -6.50
C ILE A 150 12.35 -4.77 -6.80
N PRO A 151 11.64 -5.30 -5.78
CA PRO A 151 10.40 -6.05 -6.00
C PRO A 151 9.35 -5.14 -6.64
N PHE A 152 8.79 -5.57 -7.77
CA PHE A 152 7.73 -4.83 -8.43
C PHE A 152 6.69 -5.76 -9.03
N PHE A 153 5.49 -5.22 -9.14
CA PHE A 153 4.35 -5.84 -9.80
C PHE A 153 3.69 -4.80 -10.72
N GLN A 154 2.78 -5.24 -11.57
CA GLN A 154 2.16 -4.38 -12.57
C GLN A 154 0.67 -4.65 -12.63
N VAL A 155 -0.12 -3.59 -12.56
CA VAL A 155 -1.55 -3.60 -12.90
C VAL A 155 -1.72 -2.91 -14.25
N THR A 156 -2.46 -3.53 -15.16
CA THR A 156 -2.74 -2.98 -16.49
C THR A 156 -4.24 -2.88 -16.72
N GLY A 157 -4.69 -1.73 -17.22
CA GLY A 157 -6.10 -1.49 -17.47
C GLY A 157 -6.37 -0.07 -17.93
N THR A 158 -7.60 0.40 -17.72
CA THR A 158 -7.94 1.82 -17.93
C THR A 158 -8.09 2.57 -16.61
N LEU A 159 -7.76 3.87 -16.64
CA LEU A 159 -7.86 4.75 -15.48
C LEU A 159 -9.30 4.84 -14.97
N ASP A 160 -10.26 4.87 -15.90
CA ASP A 160 -11.69 4.87 -15.64
C ASP A 160 -12.37 3.64 -16.22
N ASP A 161 -13.54 3.32 -15.64
CA ASP A 161 -14.46 2.26 -16.08
C ASP A 161 -13.84 0.84 -16.20
N ASP A 162 -12.80 0.56 -15.41
CA ASP A 162 -12.14 -0.75 -15.35
C ASP A 162 -12.23 -1.38 -13.95
N PRO A 163 -13.33 -2.07 -13.61
CA PRO A 163 -13.49 -2.68 -12.30
C PRO A 163 -12.47 -3.80 -12.03
N VAL A 164 -11.88 -4.41 -13.06
CA VAL A 164 -10.91 -5.50 -12.90
C VAL A 164 -9.57 -4.94 -12.45
N ALA A 165 -9.06 -3.91 -13.13
CA ALA A 165 -7.81 -3.27 -12.73
C ALA A 165 -7.92 -2.63 -11.34
N TRP A 166 -9.04 -1.97 -11.04
CA TRP A 166 -9.25 -1.35 -9.73
C TRP A 166 -9.47 -2.36 -8.59
N ALA A 167 -10.01 -3.55 -8.88
CA ALA A 167 -10.03 -4.65 -7.92
C ALA A 167 -8.61 -5.14 -7.60
N GLU A 168 -7.75 -5.32 -8.61
CA GLU A 168 -6.35 -5.73 -8.40
C GLU A 168 -5.56 -4.67 -7.59
N ILE A 169 -5.76 -3.38 -7.88
CA ILE A 169 -5.17 -2.29 -7.08
C ILE A 169 -5.66 -2.36 -5.62
N SER A 170 -6.96 -2.62 -5.41
CA SER A 170 -7.53 -2.78 -4.06
C SER A 170 -6.94 -3.99 -3.33
N ASP A 171 -6.70 -5.10 -4.02
CA ASP A 171 -6.09 -6.30 -3.43
C ASP A 171 -4.65 -6.01 -2.98
N TRP A 172 -3.88 -5.22 -3.74
CA TRP A 172 -2.55 -4.75 -3.32
C TRP A 172 -2.61 -3.87 -2.08
N VAL A 173 -3.59 -2.98 -2.00
CA VAL A 173 -3.81 -2.14 -0.82
C VAL A 173 -4.14 -3.01 0.40
N GLU A 174 -5.07 -3.97 0.28
CA GLU A 174 -5.43 -4.85 1.40
C GLU A 174 -4.27 -5.75 1.83
N ALA A 175 -3.48 -6.27 0.88
CA ALA A 175 -2.26 -7.01 1.20
C ALA A 175 -1.25 -6.15 1.97
N ALA A 176 -1.04 -4.90 1.55
CA ALA A 176 -0.19 -3.95 2.26
C ALA A 176 -0.72 -3.62 3.66
N ARG A 177 -2.04 -3.52 3.84
CA ARG A 177 -2.66 -3.33 5.16
C ARG A 177 -2.36 -4.50 6.11
N VAL A 178 -2.40 -5.74 5.62
CA VAL A 178 -2.03 -6.90 6.43
C VAL A 178 -0.56 -6.85 6.80
N ALA A 179 0.33 -6.56 5.84
CA ALA A 179 1.75 -6.43 6.11
C ALA A 179 2.06 -5.32 7.14
N HIS A 180 1.42 -4.15 6.99
CA HIS A 180 1.55 -3.03 7.92
C HIS A 180 1.11 -3.39 9.33
N ALA A 181 -0.05 -4.05 9.47
CA ALA A 181 -0.54 -4.50 10.77
C ALA A 181 0.39 -5.54 11.41
N MET A 182 1.01 -6.41 10.61
CA MET A 182 1.99 -7.37 11.11
C MET A 182 3.28 -6.69 11.58
N GLU A 183 3.79 -5.71 10.82
CA GLU A 183 5.02 -4.97 11.12
C GLU A 183 4.93 -4.17 12.42
N HIS A 184 3.74 -3.64 12.73
CA HIS A 184 3.53 -2.76 13.88
C HIS A 184 2.81 -3.43 15.05
N ASN A 185 2.55 -4.75 14.99
CA ASN A 185 1.91 -5.45 16.09
C ASN A 185 2.86 -5.66 17.28
N ARG A 186 2.24 -5.92 18.43
CA ARG A 186 2.89 -6.49 19.60
C ARG A 186 2.15 -7.76 19.99
N LEU A 187 2.77 -8.92 19.77
CA LEU A 187 2.19 -10.23 20.03
C LEU A 187 2.71 -10.79 21.35
N GLY A 188 1.81 -11.03 22.30
CA GLY A 188 2.12 -11.70 23.56
C GLY A 188 2.14 -13.22 23.40
N VAL A 189 3.20 -13.86 23.88
CA VAL A 189 3.33 -15.33 23.98
C VAL A 189 3.47 -15.67 25.46
N MET A 190 2.70 -16.65 25.94
CA MET A 190 2.66 -17.00 27.36
C MET A 190 2.87 -18.51 27.55
N GLY A 191 3.78 -18.85 28.46
CA GLY A 191 4.13 -20.24 28.75
C GLY A 191 5.00 -20.90 27.69
N HIS A 192 5.07 -22.23 27.73
CA HIS A 192 5.85 -23.04 26.79
C HIS A 192 4.93 -23.93 25.95
N TYR A 193 5.42 -24.30 24.77
CA TYR A 193 4.81 -25.36 23.97
C TYR A 193 4.66 -26.64 24.77
N TYR A 194 3.59 -27.41 24.47
CA TYR A 194 3.44 -28.74 25.04
C TYR A 194 4.59 -29.63 24.58
N GLY A 195 5.36 -30.16 25.53
CA GLY A 195 6.59 -30.90 25.26
C GLY A 195 6.36 -32.08 24.32
N GLY A 196 7.04 -32.08 23.17
CA GLY A 196 6.98 -33.14 22.17
C GLY A 196 5.95 -32.93 21.04
N MET A 197 5.15 -31.86 21.08
CA MET A 197 4.24 -31.49 19.99
C MET A 197 4.98 -30.67 18.93
N LEU A 198 5.82 -31.33 18.14
CA LEU A 198 6.79 -30.67 17.25
C LEU A 198 6.18 -29.81 16.13
N ASP A 199 4.91 -30.02 15.79
CA ASP A 199 4.18 -29.33 14.73
C ASP A 199 3.76 -27.89 15.07
N ILE A 200 3.74 -27.52 16.35
CA ILE A 200 3.34 -26.17 16.79
C ILE A 200 4.52 -25.26 17.15
N TYR A 201 5.74 -25.79 17.18
CA TYR A 201 6.93 -25.01 17.53
C TYR A 201 7.19 -23.97 16.43
N SER A 202 7.25 -22.70 16.83
CA SER A 202 7.49 -21.58 15.91
C SER A 202 8.86 -20.94 16.17
N ASP A 203 9.54 -20.52 15.10
CA ASP A 203 10.72 -19.67 15.19
C ASP A 203 10.28 -18.21 15.28
N LEU A 204 10.28 -17.67 16.50
CA LEU A 204 9.89 -16.28 16.77
C LEU A 204 10.84 -15.28 16.12
N THR A 205 12.12 -15.63 15.92
CA THR A 205 13.07 -14.77 15.19
C THR A 205 12.72 -14.72 13.72
N GLN A 206 12.39 -15.88 13.12
CA GLN A 206 11.94 -15.95 11.73
C GLN A 206 10.66 -15.12 11.52
N GLN A 207 9.66 -15.25 12.40
CA GLN A 207 8.44 -14.44 12.39
C GLN A 207 8.75 -12.94 12.33
N CYS A 208 9.55 -12.43 13.28
CA CYS A 208 9.90 -11.02 13.34
C CYS A 208 10.77 -10.56 12.16
N SER A 209 11.70 -11.38 11.70
CA SER A 209 12.54 -11.01 10.55
C SER A 209 11.77 -10.94 9.23
N CYS A 210 10.66 -11.69 9.11
CA CYS A 210 9.86 -11.75 7.90
C CYS A 210 8.75 -10.68 7.88
N PHE A 211 8.10 -10.44 9.01
CA PHE A 211 6.91 -9.62 9.08
C PHE A 211 7.03 -8.41 10.00
N GLY A 212 8.14 -8.26 10.73
CA GLY A 212 8.30 -7.24 11.76
C GLY A 212 7.59 -7.57 13.07
N GLY A 213 7.19 -6.53 13.79
CA GLY A 213 6.49 -6.62 15.07
C GLY A 213 7.39 -6.89 16.27
N HIS A 214 6.78 -6.96 17.44
CA HIS A 214 7.44 -7.25 18.71
C HIS A 214 6.80 -8.44 19.42
N ILE A 215 7.59 -9.45 19.73
CA ILE A 215 7.14 -10.59 20.56
C ILE A 215 7.40 -10.27 22.02
N GLU A 216 6.33 -10.20 22.81
CA GLU A 216 6.41 -10.09 24.27
C GLU A 216 6.27 -11.48 24.88
N ILE A 217 7.29 -11.95 25.61
CA ILE A 217 7.17 -13.17 26.41
C ILE A 217 6.58 -12.78 27.75
N LEU A 218 5.36 -13.25 28.01
CA LEU A 218 4.60 -12.99 29.23
C LEU A 218 4.73 -14.17 30.19
N GLU A 219 5.05 -13.87 31.44
CA GLU A 219 5.10 -14.87 32.50
C GLU A 219 3.72 -15.14 33.08
N VAL A 220 3.43 -16.41 33.39
CA VAL A 220 2.10 -16.80 33.91
C VAL A 220 1.79 -16.11 35.24
N GLU A 221 2.81 -15.86 36.08
CA GLU A 221 2.61 -15.16 37.34
C GLU A 221 2.26 -13.68 37.16
N GLU A 222 2.69 -13.04 36.07
CA GLU A 222 2.25 -11.67 35.75
C GLU A 222 0.75 -11.64 35.50
N LEU A 223 0.22 -12.62 34.76
CA LEU A 223 -1.22 -12.77 34.56
C LEU A 223 -1.93 -13.08 35.88
N ALA A 224 -1.38 -13.97 36.72
CA ALA A 224 -1.94 -14.31 38.02
C ALA A 224 -1.99 -13.09 38.96
N ALA A 225 -0.98 -12.21 38.90
CA ALA A 225 -0.97 -10.95 39.63
C ALA A 225 -2.08 -10.01 39.15
N LEU A 226 -2.19 -9.78 37.83
CA LEU A 226 -3.26 -8.95 37.26
C LEU A 226 -4.66 -9.46 37.61
N ARG A 227 -4.84 -10.79 37.68
CA ARG A 227 -6.13 -11.39 38.07
C ARG A 227 -6.55 -11.02 39.49
N ARG A 228 -5.60 -10.89 40.42
CA ARG A 228 -5.88 -10.55 41.83
C ARG A 228 -6.36 -9.10 42.00
N ASP A 229 -6.06 -8.23 41.03
CA ASP A 229 -6.49 -6.82 41.05
C ASP A 229 -7.90 -6.61 40.46
N VAL A 230 -8.52 -7.66 39.91
CA VAL A 230 -9.88 -7.58 39.34
C VAL A 230 -10.91 -7.48 40.47
N SER A 231 -11.75 -6.45 40.44
CA SER A 231 -12.80 -6.25 41.44
C SER A 231 -13.99 -7.18 41.23
N GLU A 232 -14.71 -7.52 42.31
CA GLU A 232 -15.98 -8.26 42.22
C GLU A 232 -17.01 -7.56 41.34
N ALA A 233 -17.04 -6.23 41.38
CA ALA A 233 -17.96 -5.44 40.55
C ALA A 233 -17.66 -5.60 39.05
N ASP A 234 -16.38 -5.63 38.66
CA ASP A 234 -15.98 -5.87 37.27
C ASP A 234 -16.28 -7.29 36.83
N ALA A 235 -16.04 -8.28 37.70
CA ALA A 235 -16.39 -9.67 37.45
C ALA A 235 -17.89 -9.86 37.22
N ASN A 236 -18.74 -9.34 38.13
CA ASN A 236 -20.20 -9.45 38.03
C ASN A 236 -20.75 -8.75 36.77
N ARG A 237 -20.13 -7.65 36.35
CA ARG A 237 -20.47 -6.96 35.11
C ARG A 237 -20.23 -7.87 33.90
N LYS A 238 -19.11 -8.61 33.90
CA LYS A 238 -18.77 -9.53 32.81
C LYS A 238 -19.69 -10.76 32.77
N VAL A 239 -20.07 -11.30 33.93
CA VAL A 239 -21.07 -12.37 34.03
C VAL A 239 -22.43 -11.92 33.46
N THR A 240 -22.85 -10.68 33.77
CA THR A 240 -24.08 -10.12 33.20
C THR A 240 -24.00 -10.00 31.68
N GLU A 241 -22.85 -9.57 31.16
CA GLU A 241 -22.58 -9.53 29.72
C GLU A 241 -22.65 -10.93 29.10
N PHE A 242 -22.08 -11.96 29.74
CA PHE A 242 -22.16 -13.34 29.27
C PHE A 242 -23.60 -13.84 29.19
N ARG A 243 -24.43 -13.59 30.20
CA ARG A 243 -25.86 -13.97 30.18
C ARG A 243 -26.67 -13.25 29.10
N ALA A 244 -26.23 -12.07 28.68
CA ALA A 244 -26.87 -11.33 27.60
C ALA A 244 -26.38 -11.78 26.22
N ALA A 245 -25.12 -12.19 26.10
CA ALA A 245 -24.48 -12.55 24.84
C ALA A 245 -24.57 -14.05 24.50
N PHE A 246 -24.69 -14.91 25.51
CA PHE A 246 -24.68 -16.37 25.36
C PHE A 246 -25.90 -17.02 26.01
N ASP A 247 -26.33 -18.16 25.47
CA ASP A 247 -27.34 -19.03 26.08
C ASP A 247 -26.70 -19.89 27.19
N VAL A 248 -26.59 -19.31 28.38
CA VAL A 248 -25.99 -19.96 29.55
C VAL A 248 -26.91 -21.08 30.04
N GLN A 249 -26.43 -22.32 29.96
CA GLN A 249 -27.22 -23.49 30.34
C GLN A 249 -27.45 -23.54 31.86
N PRO A 250 -28.60 -24.08 32.32
CA PRO A 250 -28.93 -24.11 33.75
C PRO A 250 -27.98 -24.94 34.63
N ASP A 251 -27.19 -25.84 34.02
CA ASP A 251 -26.19 -26.67 34.68
C ASP A 251 -24.80 -26.01 34.77
N CYS A 252 -24.62 -24.82 34.17
CA CYS A 252 -23.40 -24.02 34.31
C CYS A 252 -23.36 -23.36 35.70
N SER A 253 -22.29 -23.63 36.45
CA SER A 253 -22.15 -23.11 37.80
C SER A 253 -21.74 -21.63 37.82
N GLU A 254 -22.10 -20.91 38.89
CA GLU A 254 -21.64 -19.51 39.12
C GLU A 254 -20.10 -19.40 39.21
N GLN A 255 -19.38 -20.49 39.50
CA GLN A 255 -17.91 -20.48 39.57
C GLN A 255 -17.23 -20.62 38.20
N GLU A 256 -17.95 -21.19 37.24
CA GLU A 256 -17.50 -21.33 35.84
C GLU A 256 -17.86 -20.10 34.99
N LEU A 257 -18.70 -19.21 35.51
CA LEU A 257 -19.08 -17.91 34.93
C LEU A 257 -18.14 -16.79 35.39
#